data_AF-A0AAV6YUT4-F1
#
_entry.id   AF-A0AAV6YUT4-F1
#
_cell.length_a   1.000
_cell.length_b   1.000
_cell.length_c   1.000
_cell.angle_alpha   90.00
_cell.angle_beta   90.00
_cell.angle_gamma   90.00
#
_symmetry.space_group_name_H-M   'P 1'
#
loop_
_entity.id
_entity.type
_entity.pdbx_description
1 polymer ?
#
loop_
_entity_poly.entity_id
_entity_poly.type
_entity_poly.pdbx_seq_one_letter_code
_entity_poly.pdbx_strand_id
1 'polypeptide(L)'
;MKGLRMTIAKHTINTLLDTLGENDFVNIIAYNDYVHYIEPCFKGILVQADRDNREHFKQLVDELQAKGVGTVNKALIEAFKILQEFKEAGQGGLCNQAIMLITDGAVEEYEPVFEKYNWPDKKVRMFTYLIGREVTFAENVKWIACNNKGYYTQISTLADVQENVMEYLHVLSRPMVINHDHDIIWTEAYMDSALPQSEEVTGAFNVVGASCPSGASLVSVCESVTSILYFAHSLICRCVVVS
;
A
#
# COMPACT_ATOMS: atom_id res chain seq x y z
N MET A 1 2.14 -20.44 -4.43
CA MET A 1 0.91 -20.26 -3.61
C MET A 1 -0.23 -21.18 -4.04
N LYS A 2 -0.68 -22.18 -3.25
CA LYS A 2 -1.94 -22.92 -3.52
C LYS A 2 -2.72 -23.12 -2.22
N GLY A 3 -4.05 -23.31 -2.30
CA GLY A 3 -4.91 -23.57 -1.14
C GLY A 3 -4.93 -22.41 -0.15
N LEU A 4 -4.68 -22.70 1.13
CA LEU A 4 -4.74 -21.73 2.23
C LEU A 4 -3.86 -20.49 2.00
N ARG A 5 -2.67 -20.65 1.40
CA ARG A 5 -1.77 -19.52 1.10
C ARG A 5 -2.42 -18.50 0.15
N MET A 6 -3.20 -18.98 -0.81
CA MET A 6 -3.91 -18.10 -1.75
C MET A 6 -5.05 -17.37 -1.03
N THR A 7 -5.79 -18.03 -0.15
CA THR A 7 -6.84 -17.39 0.67
C THR A 7 -6.26 -16.30 1.56
N ILE A 8 -5.12 -16.55 2.21
CA ILE A 8 -4.44 -15.54 3.03
C ILE A 8 -4.02 -14.36 2.15
N ALA A 9 -3.41 -14.61 0.98
CA ALA A 9 -2.97 -13.54 0.09
C ALA A 9 -4.13 -12.67 -0.41
N LYS A 10 -5.25 -13.28 -0.83
CA LYS A 10 -6.47 -12.54 -1.20
C LYS A 10 -6.97 -11.67 -0.06
N HIS A 11 -7.01 -12.22 1.15
CA HIS A 11 -7.40 -11.46 2.32
C HIS A 11 -6.44 -10.29 2.59
N THR A 12 -5.13 -10.52 2.49
CA THR A 12 -4.10 -9.47 2.61
C THR A 12 -4.30 -8.36 1.58
N ILE A 13 -4.56 -8.69 0.31
CA ILE A 13 -4.83 -7.69 -0.74
C ILE A 13 -6.10 -6.90 -0.41
N ASN A 14 -7.17 -7.57 0.00
CA ASN A 14 -8.43 -6.90 0.36
C ASN A 14 -8.22 -5.94 1.54
N THR A 15 -7.51 -6.37 2.58
CA THR A 15 -7.16 -5.51 3.73
C THR A 15 -6.26 -4.34 3.30
N LEU A 16 -5.33 -4.54 2.38
CA LEU A 16 -4.51 -3.45 1.84
C LEU A 16 -5.36 -2.42 1.08
N LEU A 17 -6.28 -2.87 0.23
CA LEU A 17 -7.21 -1.99 -0.48
C LEU A 17 -8.10 -1.19 0.48
N ASP A 18 -8.51 -1.79 1.60
CA ASP A 18 -9.29 -1.10 2.64
C ASP A 18 -8.53 0.05 3.31
N THR A 19 -7.19 0.00 3.31
CA THR A 19 -6.36 1.07 3.90
C THR A 19 -6.07 2.23 2.96
N LEU A 20 -6.39 2.10 1.67
CA LEU A 20 -6.18 3.17 0.68
C LEU A 20 -7.33 4.18 0.76
N GLY A 21 -6.99 5.47 0.73
CA GLY A 21 -7.96 6.56 0.68
C GLY A 21 -8.32 6.97 -0.76
N GLU A 22 -9.34 7.80 -0.93
CA GLU A 22 -9.78 8.27 -2.26
C GLU A 22 -8.70 9.09 -2.99
N ASN A 23 -7.74 9.68 -2.29
CA ASN A 23 -6.63 10.43 -2.89
C ASN A 23 -5.45 9.53 -3.34
N ASP A 24 -5.52 8.22 -3.10
CA ASP A 24 -4.46 7.30 -3.43
C ASP A 24 -4.64 6.71 -4.83
N PHE A 25 -3.54 6.31 -5.46
CA PHE A 25 -3.53 5.66 -6.77
C PHE A 25 -2.98 4.25 -6.65
N VAL A 26 -3.69 3.28 -7.22
CA VAL A 26 -3.39 1.86 -7.09
C VAL A 26 -3.45 1.14 -8.43
N ASN A 27 -2.60 0.12 -8.58
CA ASN A 27 -2.76 -0.93 -9.58
C ASN A 27 -2.31 -2.26 -8.97
N ILE A 28 -2.97 -3.34 -9.38
CA ILE A 28 -2.70 -4.69 -8.88
C ILE A 28 -2.26 -5.55 -10.07
N ILE A 29 -1.07 -6.14 -9.94
CA ILE A 29 -0.49 -7.04 -10.93
C ILE A 29 -0.33 -8.43 -10.32
N ALA A 30 -0.89 -9.45 -10.97
CA ALA A 30 -0.60 -10.83 -10.66
C ALA A 30 0.58 -11.30 -11.51
N TYR A 31 1.46 -12.12 -10.94
CA TYR A 31 2.60 -12.65 -11.67
C TYR A 31 2.69 -14.18 -11.56
N ASN A 32 3.04 -14.78 -12.69
CA ASN A 32 3.45 -16.17 -12.82
C ASN A 32 4.69 -16.23 -13.72
N ASP A 33 4.67 -17.04 -14.78
CA ASP A 33 5.67 -17.02 -15.84
C ASP A 33 5.62 -15.70 -16.65
N TYR A 34 4.47 -15.01 -16.59
CA TYR A 34 4.15 -13.71 -17.19
C TYR A 34 3.50 -12.77 -16.17
N VAL A 35 3.48 -11.47 -16.50
CA VAL A 35 2.78 -10.45 -15.70
C VAL A 35 1.37 -10.29 -16.26
N HIS A 36 0.38 -10.37 -15.38
CA HIS A 36 -1.03 -10.22 -15.68
C HIS A 36 -1.60 -9.07 -14.87
N TYR A 37 -2.24 -8.12 -15.54
CA TYR A 37 -3.01 -7.09 -14.85
C TYR A 37 -4.32 -7.70 -14.38
N ILE A 38 -4.69 -7.42 -13.13
CA ILE A 38 -5.97 -7.88 -12.58
C ILE A 38 -7.12 -7.30 -13.40
N GLU A 39 -7.02 -6.01 -13.75
CA GLU A 39 -7.92 -5.34 -14.68
C GLU A 39 -7.18 -4.99 -15.98
N PRO A 40 -7.49 -5.66 -17.11
CA PRO A 40 -6.85 -5.40 -18.40
C PRO A 40 -7.02 -3.96 -18.90
N CYS A 41 -8.09 -3.27 -18.52
CA CYS A 41 -8.32 -1.87 -18.90
C CYS A 41 -7.28 -0.92 -18.27
N PHE A 42 -6.70 -1.30 -17.13
CA PHE A 42 -5.72 -0.50 -16.39
C PHE A 42 -4.28 -0.93 -16.63
N LYS A 43 -4.02 -1.48 -17.82
CA LYS A 43 -2.68 -1.87 -18.22
C LYS A 43 -1.75 -0.65 -18.33
N GLY A 44 -0.71 -0.65 -17.51
CA GLY A 44 0.34 0.39 -17.53
C GLY A 44 0.03 1.65 -16.72
N ILE A 45 -1.21 1.81 -16.23
CA ILE A 45 -1.64 3.03 -15.54
C ILE A 45 -1.97 2.77 -14.08
N LEU A 46 -1.85 3.80 -13.23
CA LEU A 46 -2.39 3.77 -11.86
C LEU A 46 -3.77 4.43 -11.86
N VAL A 47 -4.70 3.86 -11.11
CA VAL A 47 -6.09 4.34 -11.02
C VAL A 47 -6.36 4.81 -9.61
N GLN A 48 -7.19 5.85 -9.48
CA GLN A 48 -7.61 6.37 -8.19
C GLN A 48 -8.37 5.31 -7.38
N ALA A 49 -8.04 5.20 -6.09
CA ALA A 49 -8.61 4.23 -5.17
C ALA A 49 -10.00 4.65 -4.64
N ASP A 50 -10.89 5.04 -5.55
CA ASP A 50 -12.29 5.34 -5.24
C ASP A 50 -12.99 4.12 -4.66
N ARG A 51 -14.09 4.34 -3.92
CA ARG A 51 -14.88 3.24 -3.35
C ARG A 51 -15.29 2.20 -4.40
N ASP A 52 -15.80 2.64 -5.55
CA ASP A 52 -16.24 1.75 -6.62
C ASP A 52 -15.07 0.97 -7.22
N ASN A 53 -13.93 1.63 -7.46
CA ASN A 53 -12.73 0.96 -7.97
C ASN A 53 -12.18 -0.06 -6.98
N ARG A 54 -12.16 0.26 -5.68
CA ARG A 54 -11.73 -0.67 -4.61
C ARG A 54 -12.65 -1.88 -4.55
N GLU A 55 -13.96 -1.69 -4.56
CA GLU A 55 -14.94 -2.79 -4.58
C GLU A 55 -14.79 -3.66 -5.84
N HIS A 56 -14.56 -3.06 -7.01
CA HIS A 56 -14.29 -3.77 -8.27
C HIS A 56 -13.01 -4.61 -8.19
N PHE A 57 -11.90 -4.05 -7.69
CA PHE A 57 -10.66 -4.79 -7.52
C PHE A 57 -10.80 -5.99 -6.58
N LYS A 58 -11.57 -5.86 -5.49
CA LYS A 58 -11.83 -6.98 -4.55
C LYS A 58 -12.52 -8.15 -5.25
N GLN A 59 -13.50 -7.88 -6.11
CA GLN A 59 -14.18 -8.93 -6.88
C GLN A 59 -13.19 -9.67 -7.80
N LEU A 60 -12.32 -8.93 -8.50
CA LEU A 60 -11.32 -9.53 -9.38
C LEU A 60 -10.23 -10.32 -8.61
N VAL A 61 -9.85 -9.85 -7.42
CA VAL A 61 -8.91 -10.55 -6.53
C VAL A 61 -9.51 -11.87 -6.04
N ASP A 62 -10.81 -11.92 -5.78
CA ASP A 62 -11.50 -13.16 -5.37
C ASP A 62 -11.51 -14.22 -6.49
N GLU A 63 -11.45 -13.81 -7.75
CA GLU A 63 -11.32 -14.72 -8.90
C GLU A 63 -9.88 -15.21 -9.15
N LEU A 64 -8.89 -14.63 -8.49
CA LEU A 64 -7.48 -14.94 -8.73
C LEU A 64 -7.16 -16.42 -8.44
N GLN A 65 -6.42 -17.05 -9.34
CA GLN A 65 -5.99 -18.45 -9.21
C GLN A 65 -4.50 -18.59 -9.48
N ALA A 66 -3.81 -19.38 -8.65
CA ALA A 66 -2.41 -19.66 -8.85
C ALA A 66 -2.18 -20.63 -10.00
N LYS A 67 -1.39 -20.18 -10.99
CA LYS A 67 -0.97 -20.97 -12.15
C LYS A 67 0.51 -20.68 -12.42
N GLY A 68 1.29 -21.68 -12.84
CA GLY A 68 2.70 -21.51 -13.22
C GLY A 68 3.68 -21.28 -12.06
N VAL A 69 4.88 -20.83 -12.41
CA VAL A 69 5.96 -20.47 -11.46
C VAL A 69 6.07 -18.95 -11.38
N GLY A 70 6.12 -18.39 -10.17
CA GLY A 70 6.20 -16.94 -9.98
C GLY A 70 7.59 -16.39 -10.28
N THR A 71 7.75 -15.61 -11.36
CA THR A 71 9.00 -14.89 -11.65
C THR A 71 8.93 -13.45 -11.13
N VAL A 72 9.48 -13.20 -9.94
CA VAL A 72 9.44 -11.89 -9.28
C VAL A 72 10.12 -10.79 -10.11
N ASN A 73 11.20 -11.11 -10.83
CA ASN A 73 11.96 -10.13 -11.62
C ASN A 73 11.11 -9.42 -12.67
N LYS A 74 10.28 -10.17 -13.40
CA LYS A 74 9.41 -9.60 -14.44
C LYS A 74 8.35 -8.69 -13.83
N ALA A 75 7.78 -9.09 -12.69
CA ALA A 75 6.80 -8.31 -11.96
C ALA A 75 7.38 -6.98 -11.46
N LEU A 76 8.58 -7.03 -10.86
CA LEU A 76 9.27 -5.82 -10.37
C LEU A 76 9.59 -4.85 -11.50
N ILE A 77 10.11 -5.35 -12.63
CA ILE A 77 10.39 -4.51 -13.81
C ILE A 77 9.13 -3.81 -14.28
N GLU A 78 8.00 -4.52 -14.35
CA GLU A 78 6.74 -3.92 -14.79
C GLU A 78 6.19 -2.91 -13.77
N ALA A 79 6.27 -3.21 -12.48
CA ALA A 79 5.88 -2.29 -11.41
C ALA A 79 6.69 -0.98 -11.47
N PHE A 80 8.01 -1.06 -11.68
CA PHE A 80 8.86 0.13 -11.81
C PHE A 80 8.50 0.98 -13.03
N LYS A 81 8.18 0.35 -14.17
CA LYS A 81 7.73 1.08 -15.36
C LYS A 81 6.44 1.84 -15.11
N ILE A 82 5.44 1.20 -14.50
CA ILE A 82 4.15 1.86 -14.18
C ILE A 82 4.38 3.09 -13.31
N LEU A 83 5.22 2.98 -12.27
CA LEU A 83 5.56 4.11 -11.40
C LEU A 83 6.32 5.22 -12.14
N GLN A 84 7.17 4.86 -13.09
CA GLN A 84 7.91 5.82 -13.90
C GLN A 84 6.97 6.55 -14.89
N GLU A 85 6.13 5.82 -15.61
CA GLU A 85 5.14 6.38 -16.55
C GLU A 85 4.18 7.33 -15.83
N PHE A 86 3.71 6.96 -14.64
CA PHE A 86 2.85 7.83 -13.84
C PHE A 86 3.55 9.13 -13.41
N LYS A 87 4.84 9.04 -13.06
CA LYS A 87 5.66 10.21 -12.71
C LYS A 87 5.89 11.12 -13.91
N GLU A 88 6.15 10.55 -15.08
CA GLU A 88 6.34 11.30 -16.34
C GLU A 88 5.03 11.96 -16.81
N ALA A 89 3.89 11.30 -16.60
CA ALA A 89 2.57 11.85 -16.90
C ALA A 89 2.17 13.04 -16.01
N GLY A 90 2.87 13.28 -14.90
CA GLY A 90 2.57 14.38 -13.97
C GLY A 90 1.20 14.29 -13.30
N GLN A 91 0.55 13.12 -13.37
CA GLN A 91 -0.79 12.86 -12.81
C GLN A 91 -0.77 12.55 -11.31
N GLY A 92 0.41 12.51 -10.69
CA GLY A 92 0.58 12.45 -9.24
C GLY A 92 1.50 13.55 -8.75
N GLY A 93 1.13 14.20 -7.65
CA GLY A 93 1.98 15.18 -6.98
C GLY A 93 3.28 14.58 -6.42
N LEU A 94 3.84 15.21 -5.38
CA LEU A 94 5.02 14.71 -4.64
C LEU A 94 4.69 13.47 -3.78
N CYS A 95 4.13 12.44 -4.39
CA CYS A 95 3.58 11.26 -3.74
C CYS A 95 4.66 10.32 -3.22
N ASN A 96 4.34 9.65 -2.12
CA ASN A 96 5.10 8.48 -1.69
C ASN A 96 4.87 7.35 -2.70
N GLN A 97 5.93 6.90 -3.35
CA GLN A 97 5.90 5.75 -4.26
C GLN A 97 6.23 4.47 -3.48
N ALA A 98 5.35 3.49 -3.54
CA ALA A 98 5.53 2.21 -2.88
C ALA A 98 5.13 1.02 -3.77
N ILE A 99 5.85 -0.08 -3.61
CA ILE A 99 5.49 -1.38 -4.17
C ILE A 99 5.34 -2.34 -3.00
N MET A 100 4.22 -3.06 -2.99
CA MET A 100 3.89 -4.08 -2.00
C MET A 100 3.94 -5.44 -2.66
N LEU A 101 4.96 -6.24 -2.33
CA LEU A 101 5.17 -7.58 -2.86
C LEU A 101 4.60 -8.63 -1.90
N ILE A 102 3.62 -9.39 -2.37
CA ILE A 102 3.02 -10.52 -1.66
C ILE A 102 3.51 -11.81 -2.34
N THR A 103 4.17 -12.67 -1.57
CA THR A 103 4.77 -13.87 -2.13
C THR A 103 4.86 -14.99 -1.10
N ASP A 104 4.79 -16.25 -1.52
CA ASP A 104 5.15 -17.39 -0.65
C ASP A 104 6.61 -17.82 -0.78
N GLY A 105 7.39 -17.11 -1.59
CA GLY A 105 8.84 -17.26 -1.70
C GLY A 105 9.40 -16.56 -2.92
N ALA A 106 10.57 -15.93 -2.77
CA ALA A 106 11.32 -15.33 -3.87
C ALA A 106 12.54 -16.19 -4.20
N VAL A 107 12.60 -16.67 -5.43
CA VAL A 107 13.82 -17.27 -6.01
C VAL A 107 14.76 -16.14 -6.43
N GLU A 108 16.07 -16.39 -6.38
CA GLU A 108 17.16 -15.41 -6.58
C GLU A 108 17.09 -14.69 -7.94
N GLU A 109 17.90 -13.61 -8.09
CA GLU A 109 18.06 -12.71 -9.28
C GLU A 109 17.31 -11.35 -9.27
N TYR A 110 16.89 -10.81 -8.12
CA TYR A 110 16.20 -9.50 -8.06
C TYR A 110 17.14 -8.28 -7.91
N GLU A 111 18.38 -8.47 -7.46
CA GLU A 111 19.37 -7.39 -7.25
C GLU A 111 19.57 -6.47 -8.47
N PRO A 112 19.80 -6.98 -9.71
CA PRO A 112 20.06 -6.11 -10.87
C PRO A 112 18.87 -5.23 -11.24
N VAL A 113 17.65 -5.62 -10.87
CA VAL A 113 16.45 -4.79 -11.10
C VAL A 113 16.49 -3.55 -10.20
N PHE A 114 16.85 -3.71 -8.93
CA PHE A 114 16.93 -2.59 -7.98
C PHE A 114 18.09 -1.65 -8.30
N GLU A 115 19.22 -2.18 -8.74
CA GLU A 115 20.36 -1.37 -9.19
C GLU A 115 20.00 -0.48 -10.36
N LYS A 116 19.20 -1.00 -11.31
CA LYS A 116 18.80 -0.27 -12.52
C LYS A 116 17.71 0.79 -12.25
N TYR A 117 16.69 0.47 -11.46
CA TYR A 117 15.50 1.31 -11.34
C TYR A 117 15.44 2.16 -10.07
N ASN A 118 16.02 1.72 -8.95
CA ASN A 118 15.82 2.40 -7.66
C ASN A 118 17.11 3.01 -7.07
N TRP A 119 18.30 2.48 -7.37
CA TRP A 119 19.55 2.99 -6.83
C TRP A 119 20.12 4.15 -7.66
N PRO A 120 20.79 5.14 -7.03
CA PRO A 120 21.16 5.24 -5.61
C PRO A 120 20.12 5.93 -4.70
N ASP A 121 19.15 6.66 -5.27
CA ASP A 121 18.26 7.55 -4.50
C ASP A 121 17.26 6.80 -3.59
N LYS A 122 16.91 5.55 -3.95
CA LYS A 122 15.92 4.70 -3.25
C LYS A 122 14.62 5.47 -3.00
N LYS A 123 14.01 5.97 -4.09
CA LYS A 123 12.78 6.78 -4.08
C LYS A 123 11.55 5.92 -3.84
N VAL A 124 11.53 4.71 -4.39
CA VAL A 124 10.43 3.75 -4.23
C VAL A 124 10.68 2.90 -2.99
N ARG A 125 9.67 2.79 -2.12
CA ARG A 125 9.70 1.94 -0.93
C ARG A 125 9.17 0.55 -1.24
N MET A 126 9.84 -0.48 -0.73
CA MET A 126 9.46 -1.88 -0.95
C MET A 126 8.90 -2.51 0.32
N PHE A 127 7.60 -2.79 0.34
CA PHE A 127 6.98 -3.57 1.40
C PHE A 127 6.87 -5.02 0.93
N THR A 128 7.29 -5.97 1.77
CA THR A 128 7.25 -7.38 1.42
C THR A 128 6.48 -8.19 2.45
N TYR A 129 5.53 -8.98 1.96
CA TYR A 129 4.64 -9.84 2.74
C TYR A 129 4.92 -11.29 2.35
N LEU A 130 5.60 -12.02 3.23
CA LEU A 130 5.84 -13.44 3.05
C LEU A 130 4.64 -14.23 3.58
N ILE A 131 3.95 -14.95 2.69
CA ILE A 131 2.80 -15.78 3.04
C ILE A 131 3.22 -17.22 3.32
N GLY A 132 2.98 -17.68 4.54
CA GLY A 132 3.19 -19.05 4.94
C GLY A 132 4.11 -19.19 6.15
N ARG A 133 4.22 -20.44 6.62
CA ARG A 133 5.01 -20.81 7.81
C ARG A 133 6.48 -21.12 7.46
N GLU A 134 6.78 -21.29 6.19
CA GLU A 134 8.12 -21.62 5.71
C GLU A 134 8.99 -20.35 5.69
N VAL A 135 10.17 -20.44 6.29
CA VAL A 135 11.13 -19.33 6.41
C VAL A 135 12.30 -19.45 5.44
N THR A 136 12.32 -20.47 4.58
CA THR A 136 13.44 -20.75 3.67
C THR A 136 13.72 -19.59 2.71
N PHE A 137 12.70 -18.82 2.35
CA PHE A 137 12.81 -17.66 1.46
C PHE A 137 12.75 -16.32 2.19
N ALA A 138 12.70 -16.34 3.54
CA ALA A 138 12.53 -15.14 4.35
C ALA A 138 13.72 -14.18 4.22
N GLU A 139 14.94 -14.70 4.14
CA GLU A 139 16.14 -13.87 4.02
C GLU A 139 16.13 -13.02 2.75
N ASN A 140 15.80 -13.63 1.61
CA ASN A 140 15.71 -12.97 0.32
C ASN A 140 14.64 -11.87 0.31
N VAL A 141 13.44 -12.20 0.77
CA VAL A 141 12.30 -11.28 0.80
C VAL A 141 12.52 -10.14 1.81
N LYS A 142 13.22 -10.42 2.91
CA LYS A 142 13.62 -9.42 3.90
C LYS A 142 14.68 -8.48 3.35
N TRP A 143 15.66 -8.99 2.60
CA TRP A 143 16.69 -8.17 1.95
C TRP A 143 16.06 -7.13 1.02
N ILE A 144 15.06 -7.53 0.22
CA ILE A 144 14.33 -6.63 -0.69
C ILE A 144 13.73 -5.44 0.05
N ALA A 145 13.05 -5.67 1.17
CA ALA A 145 12.45 -4.60 1.97
C ALA A 145 13.49 -3.72 2.67
N CYS A 146 14.46 -4.34 3.35
CA CYS A 146 15.48 -3.63 4.13
C CYS A 146 16.33 -2.71 3.25
N ASN A 147 16.70 -3.16 2.05
CA ASN A 147 17.60 -2.39 1.19
C ASN A 147 16.90 -1.23 0.46
N ASN A 148 15.57 -1.19 0.46
CA ASN A 148 14.75 -0.19 -0.24
C ASN A 148 13.84 0.62 0.73
N LYS A 149 14.30 0.90 1.96
CA LYS A 149 13.59 1.74 2.95
C LYS A 149 12.13 1.31 3.23
N GLY A 150 11.83 0.02 3.14
CA GLY A 150 10.50 -0.50 3.42
C GLY A 150 10.47 -1.41 4.63
N TYR A 151 9.51 -2.34 4.65
CA TYR A 151 9.26 -3.22 5.79
C TYR A 151 8.90 -4.63 5.33
N TYR A 152 9.39 -5.61 6.09
CA TYR A 152 9.15 -7.03 5.86
C TYR A 152 8.25 -7.56 6.97
N THR A 153 7.20 -8.28 6.59
CA THR A 153 6.38 -9.04 7.53
C THR A 153 6.08 -10.43 6.99
N GLN A 154 5.85 -11.36 7.91
CA GLN A 154 5.48 -12.73 7.61
C GLN A 154 4.06 -12.99 8.12
N ILE A 155 3.18 -13.40 7.22
CA ILE A 155 1.79 -13.71 7.54
C ILE A 155 1.62 -15.23 7.46
N SER A 156 1.45 -15.84 8.62
CA SER A 156 1.29 -17.30 8.75
C SER A 156 -0.17 -17.74 8.82
N THR A 157 -1.06 -16.88 9.33
CA THR A 157 -2.49 -17.19 9.51
C THR A 157 -3.38 -16.05 9.00
N LEU A 158 -4.67 -16.35 8.84
CA LEU A 158 -5.66 -15.36 8.40
C LEU A 158 -5.90 -14.26 9.47
N ALA A 159 -5.81 -14.62 10.76
CA ALA A 159 -6.00 -13.69 11.86
C ALA A 159 -4.87 -12.64 11.94
N ASP A 160 -3.65 -13.03 11.57
CA ASP A 160 -2.49 -12.15 11.63
C ASP A 160 -2.49 -11.09 10.51
N VAL A 161 -3.37 -11.20 9.52
CA VAL A 161 -3.38 -10.31 8.34
C VAL A 161 -3.62 -8.86 8.77
N GLN A 162 -4.62 -8.62 9.60
CA GLN A 162 -5.05 -7.26 9.93
C GLN A 162 -3.97 -6.46 10.67
N GLU A 163 -3.31 -7.07 11.65
CA GLU A 163 -2.24 -6.41 12.42
C GLU A 163 -1.00 -6.17 11.56
N ASN A 164 -0.54 -7.20 10.83
CA ASN A 164 0.67 -7.11 10.02
C ASN A 164 0.54 -6.18 8.82
N VAL A 165 -0.66 -6.09 8.24
CA VAL A 165 -0.91 -5.17 7.14
C VAL A 165 -0.75 -3.75 7.64
N MET A 166 -1.33 -3.37 8.79
CA MET A 166 -1.35 -1.98 9.27
C MET A 166 0.02 -1.39 9.64
N GLU A 167 1.01 -2.24 9.95
CA GLU A 167 2.37 -1.81 10.31
C GLU A 167 3.08 -0.96 9.22
N TYR A 168 2.73 -1.13 7.95
CA TYR A 168 3.33 -0.32 6.88
C TYR A 168 3.05 1.19 7.04
N LEU A 169 1.92 1.55 7.67
CA LEU A 169 1.56 2.95 7.94
C LEU A 169 2.55 3.59 8.91
N HIS A 170 3.02 2.86 9.92
CA HIS A 170 4.03 3.35 10.85
C HIS A 170 5.38 3.62 10.16
N VAL A 171 5.71 2.85 9.12
CA VAL A 171 6.95 3.06 8.35
C VAL A 171 6.80 4.25 7.39
N LEU A 172 5.60 4.46 6.86
CA LEU A 172 5.28 5.62 6.04
C LEU A 172 5.29 6.93 6.84
N SER A 173 4.91 6.90 8.13
CA SER A 173 4.83 8.09 8.98
C SER A 173 6.17 8.59 9.51
N ARG A 174 7.21 7.73 9.65
CA ARG A 174 8.56 8.11 10.14
C ARG A 174 9.15 9.40 9.54
N PRO A 175 9.19 9.60 8.21
CA PRO A 175 9.73 10.83 7.62
C PRO A 175 8.86 12.05 7.89
N MET A 176 7.54 11.89 8.08
CA MET A 176 6.64 13.01 8.40
C MET A 176 6.88 13.52 9.83
N VAL A 177 7.32 12.66 10.74
CA VAL A 177 7.67 13.03 12.12
C VAL A 177 9.01 13.76 12.22
N ILE A 178 9.93 13.50 11.29
CA ILE A 178 11.27 14.11 11.29
C ILE A 178 11.21 15.52 10.66
N ASN A 179 10.33 15.73 9.68
CA ASN A 179 10.05 17.06 9.16
C ASN A 179 9.34 17.89 10.24
N HIS A 180 9.89 19.05 10.59
CA HIS A 180 9.32 19.93 11.61
C HIS A 180 8.09 20.71 11.12
N ASP A 181 7.77 20.63 9.82
CA ASP A 181 6.51 21.11 9.26
C ASP A 181 5.43 20.05 9.47
N HIS A 182 4.55 20.32 10.43
CA HIS A 182 3.39 19.50 10.71
C HIS A 182 2.25 19.95 9.80
N ASP A 183 2.13 19.30 8.64
CA ASP A 183 1.04 19.61 7.72
C ASP A 183 -0.30 19.18 8.30
N ILE A 184 -1.25 20.12 8.20
CA ILE A 184 -2.61 19.92 8.63
C ILE A 184 -3.37 19.17 7.50
N ILE A 185 -3.55 17.84 7.59
CA ILE A 185 -4.39 16.95 6.75
C ILE A 185 -5.81 16.66 7.30
N TRP A 186 -6.83 17.00 6.52
CA TRP A 186 -8.24 16.67 6.79
C TRP A 186 -8.58 15.28 6.25
N THR A 187 -9.28 14.46 7.03
CA THR A 187 -9.91 13.23 6.53
C THR A 187 -11.25 13.55 5.88
N GLU A 188 -11.68 12.65 5.01
CA GLU A 188 -13.03 12.67 4.47
C GLU A 188 -14.09 12.65 5.56
N ALA A 189 -15.27 13.10 5.15
CA ALA A 189 -16.44 13.18 6.00
C ALA A 189 -16.99 11.75 6.23
N TYR A 190 -17.00 11.29 7.48
CA TYR A 190 -17.50 9.97 7.86
C TYR A 190 -18.62 10.08 8.90
N MET A 191 -19.45 9.04 9.00
CA MET A 191 -20.44 8.92 10.08
C MET A 191 -19.78 8.35 11.32
N ASP A 192 -19.78 9.11 12.41
CA ASP A 192 -19.16 8.65 13.65
C ASP A 192 -19.98 7.56 14.33
N SER A 193 -19.41 6.36 14.43
CA SER A 193 -20.01 5.21 15.11
C SER A 193 -20.17 5.40 16.63
N ALA A 194 -19.45 6.34 17.24
CA ALA A 194 -19.51 6.62 18.67
C ALA A 194 -20.62 7.62 19.07
N LEU A 195 -21.21 8.33 18.10
CA LEU A 195 -22.26 9.32 18.32
C LEU A 195 -23.58 8.88 17.64
N PRO A 196 -24.33 7.95 18.25
CA PRO A 196 -25.56 7.39 17.66
C PRO A 196 -26.76 8.38 17.59
N GLN A 197 -26.57 9.69 17.76
CA GLN A 197 -27.66 10.67 17.86
C GLN A 197 -27.54 11.95 17.01
N SER A 198 -26.52 12.11 16.18
CA SER A 198 -26.46 13.23 15.23
C SER A 198 -26.31 12.69 13.80
N GLU A 199 -27.28 12.96 12.93
CA GLU A 199 -27.15 12.87 11.45
C GLU A 199 -26.17 13.92 10.91
N GLU A 200 -25.08 14.18 11.63
CA GLU A 200 -24.05 15.11 11.23
C GLU A 200 -22.87 14.29 10.72
N VAL A 201 -22.48 14.57 9.48
CA VAL A 201 -21.26 14.01 8.90
C VAL A 201 -20.09 14.74 9.57
N THR A 202 -19.09 13.98 10.00
CA THR A 202 -17.95 14.48 10.78
C THR A 202 -16.68 14.40 9.93
N GLY A 203 -15.92 15.50 9.83
CA GLY A 203 -14.56 15.47 9.29
C GLY A 203 -13.57 15.45 10.45
N ALA A 204 -12.53 14.63 10.39
CA ALA A 204 -11.47 14.64 11.39
C ALA A 204 -10.22 15.33 10.82
N PHE A 205 -9.62 16.17 11.65
CA PHE A 205 -8.33 16.77 11.36
C PHE A 205 -7.24 15.97 12.07
N ASN A 206 -6.24 15.48 11.34
CA ASN A 206 -5.18 14.62 11.89
C ASN A 206 -3.84 15.35 12.00
N VAL A 207 -3.36 15.55 13.23
CA VAL A 207 -1.97 15.96 13.51
C VAL A 207 -1.14 14.71 13.80
N VAL A 208 -0.08 14.47 13.05
CA VAL A 208 0.89 13.42 13.39
C VAL A 208 1.77 13.95 14.54
N GLY A 209 1.55 13.47 15.76
CA GLY A 209 2.33 13.82 16.93
C GLY A 209 3.45 12.81 17.21
N ALA A 210 4.64 13.31 17.54
CA ALA A 210 5.74 12.48 18.04
C ALA A 210 5.55 12.21 19.55
N SER A 211 5.17 10.99 19.94
CA SER A 211 5.23 10.54 21.33
C SER A 211 6.37 9.53 21.51
N CYS A 212 7.46 9.96 22.14
CA CYS A 212 8.57 9.07 22.50
C CYS A 212 8.21 8.29 23.78
N PRO A 213 8.49 6.96 23.93
CA PRO A 213 9.39 6.15 23.12
C PRO A 213 8.69 4.87 22.59
N SER A 214 7.92 4.93 21.49
CA SER A 214 7.62 3.73 20.67
C SER A 214 6.84 3.98 19.37
N GLY A 215 6.35 5.18 19.07
CA GLY A 215 5.63 5.37 17.82
C GLY A 215 5.18 6.81 17.55
N ALA A 216 5.00 7.11 16.28
CA ALA A 216 4.22 8.25 15.84
C ALA A 216 2.74 7.97 16.17
N SER A 217 2.09 8.89 16.89
CA SER A 217 0.68 8.78 17.23
C SER A 217 -0.11 9.82 16.43
N LEU A 218 -1.18 9.39 15.77
CA LEU A 218 -2.12 10.31 15.14
C LEU A 218 -3.02 10.91 16.23
N VAL A 219 -3.04 12.23 16.33
CA VAL A 219 -3.99 12.98 17.15
C VAL A 219 -5.07 13.51 16.21
N SER A 220 -6.28 12.97 16.34
CA SER A 220 -7.43 13.36 15.53
C SER A 220 -8.38 14.26 16.33
N VAL A 221 -8.77 15.40 15.76
CA VAL A 221 -9.86 16.25 16.28
C VAL A 221 -11.03 16.18 15.32
N CYS A 222 -12.21 15.77 15.82
CA CYS A 222 -13.43 15.67 15.02
C CYS A 222 -14.18 17.02 15.01
N GLU A 223 -14.53 17.51 13.83
CA GLU A 223 -15.42 18.66 13.63
C GLU A 223 -16.62 18.29 12.74
N SER A 224 -17.76 18.93 12.99
CA SER A 224 -18.97 18.79 12.17
C SER A 224 -18.75 19.45 10.80
N VAL A 225 -19.17 18.78 9.71
CA VAL A 225 -18.92 19.22 8.32
C VAL A 225 -19.54 20.60 8.02
N THR A 226 -20.56 21.03 8.76
CA THR A 226 -21.10 22.40 8.67
C THR A 226 -20.10 23.50 9.07
N SER A 227 -19.10 23.18 9.88
CA SER A 227 -18.05 24.11 10.32
C SER A 227 -16.82 24.14 9.40
N ILE A 228 -16.60 23.07 8.61
CA ILE A 228 -15.35 22.82 7.83
C ILE A 228 -15.34 23.57 6.48
N LEU A 229 -16.47 24.10 6.01
CA LEU A 229 -16.64 24.75 4.70
C LEU A 229 -15.76 25.98 4.41
N TYR A 230 -14.90 26.40 5.34
CA TYR A 230 -14.04 27.59 5.19
C TYR A 230 -12.55 27.32 4.96
N PHE A 231 -12.04 26.09 5.11
CA PHE A 231 -10.59 25.84 5.04
C PHE A 231 -10.25 24.41 4.62
N ALA A 232 -9.87 24.19 3.35
CA ALA A 232 -9.00 23.05 2.99
C ALA A 232 -8.35 23.21 1.60
N HIS A 233 -7.02 23.20 1.59
CA HIS A 233 -6.19 22.83 0.43
C HIS A 233 -4.91 22.20 0.97
N SER A 234 -4.76 20.88 0.83
CA SER A 234 -3.50 20.15 0.61
C SER A 234 -3.76 18.64 0.53
N LEU A 235 -3.40 18.03 -0.61
CA LEU A 235 -3.54 16.60 -0.88
C LEU A 235 -2.27 15.84 -0.48
N ILE A 236 -2.44 14.72 0.25
CA ILE A 236 -1.47 13.63 0.30
C ILE A 236 -1.98 12.53 -0.61
N CYS A 237 -1.21 12.21 -1.64
CA CYS A 237 -1.46 11.12 -2.56
C CYS A 237 -0.38 10.04 -2.34
N ARG A 238 -0.78 8.77 -2.20
CA ARG A 238 0.13 7.61 -2.16
C ARG A 238 -0.07 6.75 -3.42
N CYS A 239 1.02 6.31 -4.02
CA CYS A 239 0.97 5.39 -5.15
C CYS A 239 1.41 4.00 -4.69
N VAL A 240 0.51 3.02 -4.82
CA VAL A 240 0.74 1.64 -4.37
C VAL A 240 0.58 0.67 -5.54
N VAL A 241 1.65 -0.04 -5.89
CA VAL A 241 1.55 -1.22 -6.76
C VAL A 241 1.54 -2.46 -5.87
N VAL A 242 0.45 -3.22 -5.89
CA VAL A 242 0.35 -4.50 -5.18
C VAL A 242 0.68 -5.61 -6.17
N SER A 243 1.72 -6.39 -5.90
CA SER A 243 2.19 -7.51 -6.74
C SER A 243 2.18 -8.82 -5.98
#